data_AF-A0A2H0XF83-F1
#
_entry.id   AF-A0A2H0XF83-F1
#
_cell.length_a   1.000
_cell.length_b   1.000
_cell.length_c   1.000
_cell.angle_alpha   90.00
_cell.angle_beta   90.00
_cell.angle_gamma   90.00
#
_symmetry.space_group_name_H-M   'P 1'
#
loop_
_entity.id
_entity.type
_entity.pdbx_description
1 polymer ?
#
loop_
_entity_poly.entity_id
_entity_poly.type
_entity_poly.pdbx_seq_one_letter_code
_entity_poly.pdbx_strand_id
1 'polypeptide(L)'
;MTNINKQILDNLRAYFVDDSLLPIKDSMLEIGRVTDFKLVYGETYDTFGLTIDSLKYYFFLSVLNSLLAETGTKTAGTVIVGDVASVRNKSVDEEGVKKQISKNTEMQSKICATYRTALKFERMSDLFETSTFKEALANVRRVFSESHEMADLAEKTVLKNKLKQESEAEFQYSLEEVALITGYDIKVGPKREINYDRMANIVRKSLKRLPLQGFYLKPTYPLGLQFDYLLKHPEVEKYGLTPYKAGSNKLQNFRVVLGKTSLNQIEELIKSSFCPADITLPNAVRELYLTGLLAKALITKDLGLLANESNFNLPSGNDVIRLVQKYIFEPLEL
;
A
#
# COMPACT_ATOMS: atom_id res chain seq x y z
N MET A 1 -26.49 5.90 2.65
CA MET A 1 -25.18 6.60 2.56
C MET A 1 -25.41 8.06 2.89
N THR A 2 -24.73 8.59 3.91
CA THR A 2 -24.88 10.00 4.32
C THR A 2 -24.23 10.93 3.28
N ASN A 3 -24.59 12.23 3.27
CA ASN A 3 -23.94 13.21 2.39
C ASN A 3 -22.42 13.29 2.59
N ILE A 4 -21.96 13.09 3.82
CA ILE A 4 -20.53 13.08 4.19
C ILE A 4 -19.81 11.88 3.56
N ASN A 5 -20.42 10.69 3.58
CA ASN A 5 -19.78 9.50 3.01
C ASN A 5 -19.69 9.58 1.48
N LYS A 6 -20.68 10.20 0.84
CA LYS A 6 -20.60 10.51 -0.59
C LYS A 6 -19.46 11.46 -0.89
N GLN A 7 -19.31 12.54 -0.12
CA GLN A 7 -18.21 13.50 -0.27
C GLN A 7 -16.84 12.85 -0.01
N ILE A 8 -16.72 11.97 0.99
CA ILE A 8 -15.48 11.21 1.24
C ILE A 8 -15.17 10.30 0.05
N LEU A 9 -16.15 9.55 -0.46
CA LEU A 9 -15.95 8.71 -1.64
C LEU A 9 -15.54 9.54 -2.86
N ASP A 10 -16.20 10.67 -3.10
CA ASP A 10 -15.87 11.60 -4.19
C ASP A 10 -14.46 12.21 -4.00
N ASN A 11 -14.01 12.45 -2.78
CA ASN A 11 -12.65 12.90 -2.50
C ASN A 11 -11.62 11.78 -2.67
N LEU A 12 -11.95 10.54 -2.26
CA LEU A 12 -11.11 9.38 -2.55
C LEU A 12 -10.93 9.21 -4.06
N ARG A 13 -11.95 9.54 -4.88
CA ARG A 13 -11.84 9.50 -6.35
C ARG A 13 -10.67 10.32 -6.88
N ALA A 14 -10.41 11.50 -6.31
CA ALA A 14 -9.33 12.39 -6.75
C ALA A 14 -7.92 11.77 -6.63
N TYR A 15 -7.78 10.74 -5.80
CA TYR A 15 -6.50 10.10 -5.50
C TYR A 15 -6.15 8.91 -6.39
N PHE A 16 -7.05 8.50 -7.29
CA PHE A 16 -6.79 7.41 -8.24
C PHE A 16 -6.08 7.91 -9.49
N VAL A 17 -5.32 7.01 -10.13
CA VAL A 17 -4.55 7.31 -11.36
C VAL A 17 -5.42 7.29 -12.62
N ASP A 18 -6.68 6.88 -12.52
CA ASP A 18 -7.60 6.72 -13.64
C ASP A 18 -9.05 6.91 -13.15
N ASP A 19 -9.87 7.61 -13.93
CA ASP A 19 -11.31 7.79 -13.70
C ASP A 19 -12.10 6.48 -13.94
N SER A 20 -11.40 5.38 -14.28
CA SER A 20 -11.95 4.04 -14.49
C SER A 20 -12.59 3.37 -13.28
N LEU A 21 -12.82 4.12 -12.20
CA LEU A 21 -13.99 3.86 -11.37
C LEU A 21 -15.24 4.07 -12.24
N LEU A 22 -15.70 3.00 -12.89
CA LEU A 22 -17.15 2.72 -12.88
C LEU A 22 -17.58 3.10 -11.47
N PRO A 23 -18.46 4.13 -11.30
CA PRO A 23 -18.75 4.71 -9.99
C PRO A 23 -18.84 3.57 -9.00
N ILE A 24 -18.10 3.62 -7.88
CA ILE A 24 -18.07 2.50 -6.92
C ILE A 24 -19.48 1.93 -6.71
N LYS A 25 -20.51 2.79 -6.74
CA LYS A 25 -21.94 2.47 -6.81
C LYS A 25 -22.44 1.65 -8.03
N ASP A 26 -22.05 1.95 -9.26
CA ASP A 26 -22.42 1.23 -10.49
C ASP A 26 -21.69 -0.11 -10.60
N SER A 27 -20.41 -0.14 -10.20
CA SER A 27 -19.71 -1.41 -9.92
C SER A 27 -20.47 -2.19 -8.84
N MET A 28 -20.87 -1.55 -7.73
CA MET A 28 -21.64 -2.16 -6.63
C MET A 28 -23.04 -2.65 -7.03
N LEU A 29 -23.67 -2.07 -8.05
CA LEU A 29 -24.97 -2.50 -8.58
C LEU A 29 -24.84 -3.75 -9.46
N GLU A 30 -23.80 -3.88 -10.27
CA GLU A 30 -23.45 -5.16 -10.95
C GLU A 30 -22.95 -6.22 -9.97
N ILE A 31 -22.26 -5.78 -8.93
CA ILE A 31 -21.73 -6.57 -7.81
C ILE A 31 -22.82 -6.92 -6.77
N GLY A 32 -24.07 -6.46 -6.95
CA GLY A 32 -25.21 -6.66 -6.05
C GLY A 32 -25.64 -8.13 -5.79
N ARG A 33 -24.85 -9.10 -6.24
CA ARG A 33 -24.97 -10.54 -5.92
C ARG A 33 -23.92 -11.06 -4.94
N VAL A 34 -22.91 -10.26 -4.59
CA VAL A 34 -21.80 -10.70 -3.72
C VAL A 34 -21.94 -10.00 -2.37
N THR A 35 -22.24 -10.79 -1.34
CA THR A 35 -22.44 -10.29 0.02
C THR A 35 -21.13 -10.01 0.75
N ASP A 36 -20.01 -10.55 0.23
CA ASP A 36 -18.72 -10.65 0.92
C ASP A 36 -17.56 -10.28 -0.05
N PHE A 37 -16.80 -9.21 0.22
CA PHE A 37 -15.56 -8.87 -0.51
C PHE A 37 -14.30 -9.11 0.31
N LYS A 38 -13.27 -9.58 -0.38
CA LYS A 38 -11.91 -9.63 0.14
C LYS A 38 -11.07 -8.54 -0.51
N LEU A 39 -10.55 -7.63 0.30
CA LEU A 39 -9.65 -6.57 -0.14
C LEU A 39 -8.22 -6.95 0.20
N VAL A 40 -7.27 -6.59 -0.67
CA VAL A 40 -5.84 -6.84 -0.43
C VAL A 40 -4.97 -5.64 -0.74
N TYR A 41 -3.94 -5.43 0.08
CA TYR A 41 -2.79 -4.57 -0.21
C TYR A 41 -1.51 -5.38 -0.03
N GLY A 42 -0.61 -5.31 -1.02
CA GLY A 42 0.71 -5.92 -0.96
C GLY A 42 1.73 -4.95 -0.37
N GLU A 43 2.39 -5.35 0.71
CA GLU A 43 3.49 -4.61 1.31
C GLU A 43 4.80 -5.36 1.12
N THR A 44 5.83 -4.68 0.62
CA THR A 44 7.19 -5.22 0.62
C THR A 44 7.78 -5.18 2.02
N TYR A 45 8.35 -6.30 2.47
CA TYR A 45 9.04 -6.35 3.75
C TYR A 45 10.29 -5.46 3.75
N ASP A 46 10.43 -4.65 4.80
CA ASP A 46 11.59 -3.80 5.04
C ASP A 46 12.39 -4.34 6.22
N THR A 47 13.66 -4.65 5.97
CA THR A 47 14.60 -5.13 7.00
C THR A 47 14.86 -4.09 8.09
N PHE A 48 14.63 -2.81 7.82
CA PHE A 48 14.73 -1.74 8.80
C PHE A 48 13.48 -1.59 9.67
N GLY A 49 12.37 -2.23 9.32
CA GLY A 49 11.12 -2.21 10.08
C GLY A 49 10.02 -1.41 9.39
N LEU A 50 8.86 -1.33 10.05
CA LEU A 50 7.68 -0.69 9.48
C LEU A 50 7.88 0.83 9.34
N THR A 51 7.67 1.35 8.12
CA THR A 51 7.79 2.78 7.83
C THR A 51 6.48 3.52 8.07
N ILE A 52 6.54 4.82 8.35
CA ILE A 52 5.33 5.66 8.45
C ILE A 52 4.53 5.67 7.14
N ASP A 53 5.21 5.50 6.00
CA ASP A 53 4.58 5.37 4.68
C ASP A 53 3.72 4.12 4.53
N SER A 54 3.90 3.10 5.38
CA SER A 54 3.00 1.95 5.40
C SER A 54 1.63 2.34 6.00
N LEU A 55 1.60 3.27 6.97
CA LEU A 55 0.38 3.68 7.65
C LEU A 55 -0.64 4.30 6.69
N LYS A 56 -0.22 5.13 5.73
CA LYS A 56 -1.17 5.75 4.79
C LYS A 56 -1.93 4.71 3.96
N TYR A 57 -1.29 3.60 3.58
CA TYR A 57 -1.95 2.51 2.86
C TYR A 57 -2.86 1.69 3.79
N TYR A 58 -2.43 1.44 5.02
CA TYR A 58 -3.27 0.76 6.02
C TYR A 58 -4.52 1.58 6.34
N PHE A 59 -4.36 2.89 6.54
CA PHE A 59 -5.45 3.80 6.81
C PHE A 59 -6.41 3.90 5.62
N PHE A 60 -5.90 4.01 4.39
CA PHE A 60 -6.73 3.97 3.19
C PHE A 60 -7.54 2.67 3.10
N LEU A 61 -6.88 1.51 3.27
CA LEU A 61 -7.55 0.21 3.20
C LEU A 61 -8.61 0.07 4.31
N SER A 62 -8.33 0.57 5.52
CA SER A 62 -9.26 0.57 6.65
C SER A 62 -10.47 1.48 6.40
N VAL A 63 -10.26 2.67 5.84
CA VAL A 63 -11.34 3.60 5.49
C VAL A 63 -12.20 3.00 4.38
N LEU A 64 -11.58 2.48 3.31
CA LEU A 64 -12.28 1.80 2.23
C LEU A 64 -13.12 0.62 2.74
N ASN A 65 -12.53 -0.21 3.61
CA ASN A 65 -13.22 -1.32 4.25
C ASN A 65 -14.45 -0.85 5.06
N SER A 66 -14.31 0.23 5.83
CA SER A 66 -15.40 0.79 6.64
C SER A 66 -16.53 1.36 5.77
N LEU A 67 -16.19 2.10 4.72
CA LEU A 67 -17.17 2.67 3.79
C LEU A 67 -17.95 1.60 3.03
N LEU A 68 -17.31 0.50 2.65
CA LEU A 68 -17.98 -0.66 2.03
C LEU A 68 -18.83 -1.42 3.06
N ALA A 69 -18.38 -1.55 4.30
CA ALA A 69 -19.18 -2.18 5.36
C ALA A 69 -20.50 -1.44 5.61
N GLU A 70 -20.49 -0.10 5.55
CA GLU A 70 -21.69 0.74 5.70
C GLU A 70 -22.73 0.56 4.59
N THR A 71 -22.36 -0.01 3.45
CA THR A 71 -23.34 -0.37 2.40
C THR A 71 -24.00 -1.73 2.64
N GLY A 72 -23.76 -2.36 3.79
CA GLY A 72 -24.30 -3.67 4.14
C GLY A 72 -23.49 -4.85 3.60
N THR A 73 -22.29 -4.57 3.07
CA THR A 73 -21.40 -5.57 2.50
C THR A 73 -20.43 -6.07 3.56
N LYS A 74 -20.22 -7.38 3.68
CA LYS A 74 -19.14 -7.89 4.53
C LYS A 74 -17.82 -7.68 3.82
N THR A 75 -16.89 -6.98 4.44
CA THR A 75 -15.57 -6.74 3.86
C THR A 75 -14.47 -7.13 4.82
N ALA A 76 -13.43 -7.75 4.28
CA ALA A 76 -12.22 -8.11 5.02
C ALA A 76 -11.00 -7.55 4.27
N GLY A 77 -10.30 -6.62 4.90
CA GLY A 77 -9.05 -6.07 4.38
C GLY A 77 -7.85 -6.88 4.86
N THR A 78 -7.04 -7.38 3.93
CA THR A 78 -5.79 -8.07 4.23
C THR A 78 -4.60 -7.26 3.72
N VAL A 79 -3.56 -7.16 4.53
CA VAL A 79 -2.23 -6.73 4.11
C VAL A 79 -1.34 -7.96 3.99
N ILE A 80 -0.84 -8.24 2.79
CA ILE A 80 0.13 -9.32 2.55
C ILE A 80 1.54 -8.74 2.66
N VAL A 81 2.33 -9.25 3.61
CA VAL A 81 3.70 -8.85 3.85
C VAL A 81 4.65 -9.76 3.06
N GLY A 82 5.30 -9.22 2.04
CA GLY A 82 6.25 -9.89 1.15
C GLY A 82 7.61 -10.14 1.79
N ASP A 83 7.66 -11.02 2.79
CA ASP A 83 8.87 -11.39 3.55
C ASP A 83 9.70 -12.52 2.92
N VAL A 84 9.19 -13.13 1.84
CA VAL A 84 9.79 -14.30 1.18
C VAL A 84 11.25 -14.09 0.79
N ALA A 85 11.62 -12.93 0.24
CA ALA A 85 13.01 -12.67 -0.14
C ALA A 85 13.96 -12.60 1.07
N SER A 86 13.47 -12.11 2.21
CA SER A 86 14.22 -12.05 3.47
C SER A 86 14.30 -13.41 4.16
N VAL A 87 13.30 -14.26 4.00
CA VAL A 87 13.25 -15.61 4.58
C VAL A 87 14.02 -16.64 3.75
N ARG A 88 13.93 -16.57 2.40
CA ARG A 88 14.58 -17.56 1.50
C ARG A 88 16.08 -17.31 1.34
N ASN A 89 16.57 -16.10 1.60
CA ASN A 89 17.97 -15.78 1.37
C ASN A 89 18.85 -16.22 2.56
N LYS A 90 19.56 -17.35 2.39
CA LYS A 90 20.47 -17.95 3.39
C LYS A 90 21.65 -17.07 3.82
N SER A 91 21.93 -15.99 3.08
CA SER A 91 23.00 -15.04 3.43
C SER A 91 22.58 -14.00 4.47
N VAL A 92 21.31 -14.00 4.89
CA VAL A 92 20.75 -13.07 5.86
C VAL A 92 20.78 -13.70 7.25
N ASP A 93 21.13 -12.91 8.27
CA ASP A 93 21.03 -13.29 9.69
C ASP A 93 19.61 -13.75 10.03
N GLU A 94 19.41 -15.07 10.13
CA GLU A 94 18.11 -15.68 10.39
C GLU A 94 17.49 -15.21 11.72
N GLU A 95 18.31 -15.00 12.75
CA GLU A 95 17.84 -14.57 14.06
C GLU A 95 17.42 -13.10 14.00
N GLY A 96 18.21 -12.26 13.33
CA GLY A 96 17.87 -10.87 13.03
C GLY A 96 16.55 -10.74 12.25
N VAL A 97 16.33 -11.58 11.23
CA VAL A 97 15.08 -11.61 10.45
C VAL A 97 13.90 -12.01 11.33
N LYS A 98 14.01 -13.11 12.10
CA LYS A 98 12.93 -13.55 13.00
C LYS A 98 12.56 -12.48 14.03
N LYS A 99 13.57 -11.82 14.61
CA LYS A 99 13.36 -10.72 15.57
C LYS A 99 12.64 -9.54 14.92
N GLN A 100 13.02 -9.16 13.71
CA GLN A 100 12.38 -8.05 12.99
C GLN A 100 10.95 -8.40 12.53
N ILE A 101 10.70 -9.65 12.12
CA ILE A 101 9.34 -10.15 11.86
C ILE A 101 8.49 -10.03 13.13
N SER A 102 8.97 -10.52 14.27
CA SER A 102 8.24 -10.44 15.54
C SER A 102 7.88 -9.00 15.92
N LYS A 103 8.86 -8.08 15.83
CA LYS A 103 8.65 -6.65 16.07
C LYS A 103 7.63 -6.03 15.11
N ASN A 104 7.68 -6.39 13.82
CA ASN A 104 6.73 -5.89 12.83
C ASN A 104 5.31 -6.40 13.14
N THR A 105 5.14 -7.67 13.48
CA THR A 105 3.85 -8.27 13.86
C THR A 105 3.26 -7.59 15.11
N GLU A 106 4.09 -7.32 16.12
CA GLU A 106 3.68 -6.59 17.32
C GLU A 106 3.23 -5.17 16.98
N MET A 107 4.01 -4.44 16.17
CA MET A 107 3.67 -3.10 15.72
C MET A 107 2.36 -3.07 14.90
N GLN A 108 2.18 -4.01 13.97
CA GLN A 108 0.96 -4.15 13.17
C GLN A 108 -0.27 -4.42 14.06
N SER A 109 -0.12 -5.29 15.06
CA SER A 109 -1.19 -5.54 16.04
C SER A 109 -1.53 -4.29 16.84
N LYS A 110 -0.51 -3.53 17.26
CA LYS A 110 -0.68 -2.25 17.96
C LYS A 110 -1.40 -1.21 17.09
N ILE A 111 -1.01 -1.08 15.82
CA ILE A 111 -1.68 -0.23 14.84
C ILE A 111 -3.16 -0.59 14.71
N CYS A 112 -3.49 -1.89 14.57
CA CYS A 112 -4.89 -2.31 14.50
C CYS A 112 -5.68 -1.93 15.75
N ALA A 113 -5.11 -2.15 16.93
CA ALA A 113 -5.76 -1.81 18.19
C ALA A 113 -5.96 -0.30 18.36
N THR A 114 -4.90 0.48 18.16
CA THR A 114 -4.88 1.94 18.34
C THR A 114 -5.84 2.65 17.39
N TYR A 115 -5.80 2.32 16.10
CA TYR A 115 -6.61 2.98 15.07
C TYR A 115 -7.91 2.23 14.76
N ARG A 116 -8.20 1.14 15.48
CA ARG A 116 -9.40 0.30 15.32
C ARG A 116 -9.59 -0.18 13.89
N THR A 117 -8.49 -0.51 13.21
CA THR A 117 -8.56 -1.01 11.84
C THR A 117 -8.93 -2.48 11.86
N ALA A 118 -9.92 -2.89 11.07
CA ALA A 118 -10.30 -4.29 10.90
C ALA A 118 -9.40 -5.03 9.88
N LEU A 119 -8.10 -4.72 9.88
CA LEU A 119 -7.14 -5.29 8.93
C LEU A 119 -6.58 -6.61 9.46
N LYS A 120 -6.38 -7.56 8.55
CA LYS A 120 -5.60 -8.77 8.78
C LYS A 120 -4.21 -8.61 8.18
N PHE A 121 -3.18 -9.03 8.88
CA PHE A 121 -1.83 -9.12 8.34
C PHE A 121 -1.48 -10.58 8.08
N GLU A 122 -1.03 -10.89 6.87
CA GLU A 122 -0.59 -12.24 6.48
C GLU A 122 0.81 -12.16 5.88
N ARG A 123 1.70 -13.08 6.26
CA ARG A 123 3.02 -13.16 5.65
C ARG A 123 2.95 -14.01 4.39
N MET A 124 3.63 -13.55 3.34
CA MET A 124 3.71 -14.27 2.08
C MET A 124 4.38 -15.64 2.27
N SER A 125 5.40 -15.73 3.13
CA SER A 125 6.05 -16.98 3.50
C SER A 125 5.09 -18.01 4.11
N ASP A 126 4.19 -17.58 4.99
CA ASP A 126 3.18 -18.47 5.60
C ASP A 126 2.14 -18.93 4.58
N LEU A 127 1.69 -18.01 3.71
CA LEU A 127 0.70 -18.29 2.68
C LEU A 127 1.19 -19.34 1.68
N PHE A 128 2.48 -19.32 1.36
CA PHE A 128 3.08 -20.23 0.39
C PHE A 128 3.00 -21.70 0.79
N GLU A 129 2.93 -21.99 2.09
CA GLU A 129 2.84 -23.35 2.57
C GLU A 129 1.43 -23.93 2.52
N THR A 130 0.42 -23.08 2.36
CA THR A 130 -0.98 -23.51 2.33
C THR A 130 -1.34 -24.30 1.07
N SER A 131 -2.25 -25.27 1.22
CA SER A 131 -2.80 -26.01 0.07
C SER A 131 -3.53 -25.10 -0.90
N THR A 132 -4.25 -24.10 -0.39
CA THR A 132 -4.96 -23.11 -1.20
C THR A 132 -4.01 -22.32 -2.11
N PHE A 133 -2.87 -21.88 -1.60
CA PHE A 133 -1.87 -21.20 -2.43
C PHE A 133 -1.25 -22.15 -3.47
N LYS A 134 -0.87 -23.37 -3.06
CA LYS A 134 -0.27 -24.37 -3.96
C LYS A 134 -1.22 -24.71 -5.13
N GLU A 135 -2.52 -24.82 -4.86
CA GLU A 135 -3.56 -25.00 -5.88
C GLU A 135 -3.71 -23.77 -6.79
N ALA A 136 -3.77 -22.57 -6.21
CA ALA A 136 -3.83 -21.33 -6.98
C ALA A 136 -2.62 -21.19 -7.92
N LEU A 137 -1.41 -21.45 -7.42
CA LEU A 137 -0.18 -21.39 -8.20
C LEU A 137 -0.16 -22.44 -9.32
N ALA A 138 -0.64 -23.67 -9.07
CA ALA A 138 -0.76 -24.69 -10.11
C ALA A 138 -1.70 -24.22 -11.24
N ASN A 139 -2.85 -23.62 -10.88
CA ASN A 139 -3.78 -23.05 -11.87
C ASN A 139 -3.14 -21.90 -12.66
N VAL A 140 -2.44 -21.00 -11.99
CA VAL A 140 -1.71 -19.88 -12.61
C VAL A 140 -0.68 -20.40 -13.62
N ARG A 141 0.14 -21.39 -13.23
CA ARG A 141 1.16 -22.00 -14.11
C ARG A 141 0.54 -22.68 -15.33
N ARG A 142 -0.57 -23.40 -15.14
CA ARG A 142 -1.30 -24.03 -16.24
C ARG A 142 -1.77 -22.97 -17.24
N VAL A 143 -2.46 -21.92 -16.78
CA VAL A 143 -2.94 -20.83 -17.65
C VAL A 143 -1.78 -20.09 -18.32
N PHE A 144 -0.68 -19.88 -17.60
CA PHE A 144 0.53 -19.26 -18.13
C PHE A 144 1.12 -20.06 -19.30
N SER A 145 1.23 -21.38 -19.15
CA SER A 145 1.74 -22.26 -20.22
C SER A 145 0.85 -22.30 -21.48
N GLU A 146 -0.42 -21.96 -21.34
CA GLU A 146 -1.43 -21.99 -22.40
C GLU A 146 -1.69 -20.60 -23.03
N SER A 147 -1.18 -19.51 -22.43
CA SER A 147 -1.54 -18.13 -22.78
C SER A 147 -0.34 -17.25 -23.11
N HIS A 148 -0.18 -16.96 -24.41
CA HIS A 148 0.85 -16.02 -24.87
C HIS A 148 0.66 -14.62 -24.29
N GLU A 149 -0.59 -14.16 -24.13
CA GLU A 149 -0.89 -12.88 -23.48
C GLU A 149 -0.36 -12.82 -22.05
N MET A 150 -0.42 -13.94 -21.31
CA MET A 150 0.05 -13.99 -19.93
C MET A 150 1.58 -13.95 -19.86
N ALA A 151 2.28 -14.60 -20.81
CA ALA A 151 3.73 -14.49 -20.96
C ALA A 151 4.18 -13.05 -21.24
N ASP A 152 3.54 -12.37 -22.20
CA ASP A 152 3.82 -10.98 -22.55
C ASP A 152 3.60 -10.01 -21.37
N LEU A 153 2.59 -10.28 -20.54
CA LEU A 153 2.32 -9.49 -19.35
C LEU A 153 3.38 -9.74 -18.26
N ALA A 154 3.84 -10.98 -18.09
CA ALA A 154 4.89 -11.33 -17.13
C ALA A 154 6.21 -10.66 -17.46
N GLU A 155 6.59 -10.54 -18.73
CA GLU A 155 7.76 -9.76 -19.12
C GLU A 155 7.64 -8.28 -18.71
N LYS A 156 6.44 -7.70 -18.83
CA LYS A 156 6.19 -6.30 -18.47
C LYS A 156 6.19 -6.02 -16.97
N THR A 157 6.24 -7.04 -16.11
CA THR A 157 6.41 -6.85 -14.66
C THR A 157 7.87 -6.75 -14.23
N VAL A 158 8.80 -7.10 -15.14
CA VAL A 158 10.22 -7.22 -14.85
C VAL A 158 10.99 -6.04 -15.44
N LEU A 159 12.01 -5.57 -14.73
CA LEU A 159 12.94 -4.56 -15.26
C LEU A 159 13.71 -5.14 -16.45
N LYS A 160 13.88 -4.36 -17.53
CA LYS A 160 14.54 -4.84 -18.77
C LYS A 160 15.89 -5.53 -18.54
N ASN A 161 16.69 -5.02 -17.61
CA ASN A 161 18.01 -5.59 -17.27
C ASN A 161 17.95 -6.89 -16.44
N LYS A 162 16.77 -7.29 -15.94
CA LYS A 162 16.52 -8.54 -15.21
C LYS A 162 15.72 -9.57 -16.01
N LEU A 163 15.23 -9.22 -17.21
CA LEU A 163 14.37 -10.09 -18.02
C LEU A 163 14.96 -11.47 -18.28
N LYS A 164 16.24 -11.54 -18.64
CA LYS A 164 16.90 -12.83 -18.89
C LYS A 164 16.89 -13.73 -17.66
N GLN A 165 17.25 -13.18 -16.50
CA GLN A 165 17.26 -13.91 -15.24
C GLN A 165 15.86 -14.39 -14.84
N GLU A 166 14.86 -13.51 -14.96
CA GLU A 166 13.48 -13.88 -14.61
C GLU A 166 12.89 -14.88 -15.60
N SER A 167 13.23 -14.80 -16.89
CA SER A 167 12.84 -15.79 -17.89
C SER A 167 13.46 -17.16 -17.61
N GLU A 168 14.72 -17.22 -17.20
CA GLU A 168 15.39 -18.47 -16.76
C GLU A 168 14.75 -19.05 -15.50
N ALA A 169 14.18 -18.19 -14.64
CA ALA A 169 13.41 -18.57 -13.46
C ALA A 169 11.91 -18.76 -13.75
N GLU A 170 11.51 -18.83 -15.02
CA GLU A 170 10.12 -19.02 -15.48
C GLU A 170 9.13 -18.01 -14.85
N PHE A 171 9.60 -16.79 -14.61
CA PHE A 171 8.84 -15.69 -13.99
C PHE A 171 8.22 -16.07 -12.64
N GLN A 172 8.88 -16.93 -11.86
CA GLN A 172 8.34 -17.50 -10.62
C GLN A 172 7.70 -16.44 -9.69
N TYR A 173 8.38 -15.33 -9.42
CA TYR A 173 7.85 -14.28 -8.53
C TYR A 173 6.54 -13.69 -9.06
N SER A 174 6.45 -13.46 -10.37
CA SER A 174 5.24 -12.94 -10.99
C SER A 174 4.07 -13.91 -10.88
N LEU A 175 4.32 -15.21 -11.06
CA LEU A 175 3.28 -16.22 -10.93
C LEU A 175 2.85 -16.42 -9.48
N GLU A 176 3.80 -16.35 -8.53
CA GLU A 176 3.51 -16.39 -7.10
C GLU A 176 2.63 -15.18 -6.67
N GLU A 177 2.95 -13.97 -7.12
CA GLU A 177 2.14 -12.76 -6.87
C GLU A 177 0.72 -12.90 -7.44
N VAL A 178 0.59 -13.37 -8.69
CA VAL A 178 -0.72 -13.62 -9.32
C VAL A 178 -1.51 -14.65 -8.53
N ALA A 179 -0.88 -15.74 -8.08
CA ALA A 179 -1.54 -16.77 -7.29
C ALA A 179 -2.12 -16.21 -5.99
N LEU A 180 -1.40 -15.33 -5.29
CA LEU A 180 -1.90 -14.66 -4.08
C LEU A 180 -3.14 -13.82 -4.38
N ILE A 181 -3.06 -12.93 -5.36
CA ILE A 181 -4.11 -11.93 -5.58
C ILE A 181 -5.37 -12.52 -6.24
N THR A 182 -5.28 -13.70 -6.87
CA THR A 182 -6.47 -14.37 -7.44
C THR A 182 -7.53 -14.76 -6.42
N GLY A 183 -7.17 -14.84 -5.13
CA GLY A 183 -8.08 -15.13 -4.01
C GLY A 183 -8.87 -13.91 -3.49
N TYR A 184 -8.63 -12.73 -4.04
CA TYR A 184 -9.19 -11.45 -3.58
C TYR A 184 -10.06 -10.79 -4.65
N ASP A 185 -10.96 -9.89 -4.25
CA ASP A 185 -11.90 -9.25 -5.16
C ASP A 185 -11.49 -7.83 -5.52
N ILE A 186 -10.86 -7.14 -4.55
CA ILE A 186 -10.35 -5.79 -4.71
C ILE A 186 -8.89 -5.79 -4.29
N LYS A 187 -8.02 -5.26 -5.16
CA LYS A 187 -6.62 -4.99 -4.83
C LYS A 187 -6.37 -3.50 -4.78
N VAL A 188 -5.77 -3.02 -3.70
CA VAL A 188 -5.26 -1.66 -3.56
C VAL A 188 -3.75 -1.68 -3.77
N GLY A 189 -3.23 -0.76 -4.58
CA GLY A 189 -1.79 -0.68 -4.80
C GLY A 189 -1.39 0.42 -5.78
N PRO A 190 -0.09 0.55 -6.10
CA PRO A 190 0.37 1.49 -7.11
C PRO A 190 0.08 1.00 -8.54
N LYS A 191 -0.13 1.92 -9.49
CA LYS A 191 -0.42 1.59 -10.91
C LYS A 191 0.60 0.68 -11.60
N ARG A 192 1.86 0.67 -11.14
CA ARG A 192 2.90 -0.25 -11.68
C ARG A 192 2.53 -1.73 -11.54
N GLU A 193 1.57 -2.07 -10.68
CA GLU A 193 1.13 -3.45 -10.45
C GLU A 193 0.01 -3.89 -11.40
N ILE A 194 -0.48 -3.02 -12.30
CA ILE A 194 -1.58 -3.31 -13.23
C ILE A 194 -1.35 -4.56 -14.09
N ASN A 195 -0.09 -4.87 -14.41
CA ASN A 195 0.24 -6.06 -15.20
C ASN A 195 -0.02 -7.36 -14.40
N TYR A 196 0.24 -7.38 -13.09
CA TYR A 196 -0.13 -8.51 -12.23
C TYR A 196 -1.64 -8.70 -12.19
N ASP A 197 -2.39 -7.61 -12.07
CA ASP A 197 -3.85 -7.64 -11.96
C ASP A 197 -4.50 -8.10 -13.28
N ARG A 198 -3.95 -7.71 -14.42
CA ARG A 198 -4.35 -8.21 -15.75
C ARG A 198 -4.11 -9.71 -15.88
N MET A 199 -2.93 -10.20 -15.46
CA MET A 199 -2.66 -11.64 -15.43
C MET A 199 -3.64 -12.39 -14.51
N ALA A 200 -3.93 -11.84 -13.32
CA ALA A 200 -4.91 -12.42 -12.41
C ALA A 200 -6.30 -12.49 -13.03
N ASN A 201 -6.69 -11.50 -13.84
CA ASN A 201 -7.97 -11.51 -14.56
C ASN A 201 -8.04 -12.54 -15.68
N ILE A 202 -6.93 -12.84 -16.37
CA ILE A 202 -6.86 -13.95 -17.33
C ILE A 202 -7.11 -15.29 -16.59
N VAL A 203 -6.44 -15.48 -15.45
CA VAL A 203 -6.61 -16.68 -14.62
C VAL A 203 -8.05 -16.77 -14.08
N ARG A 204 -8.60 -15.71 -13.50
CA ARG A 204 -9.97 -15.68 -12.97
C ARG A 204 -11.02 -15.95 -14.05
N LYS A 205 -10.83 -15.43 -15.27
CA LYS A 205 -11.68 -15.74 -16.42
C LYS A 205 -11.65 -17.24 -16.76
N SER A 206 -10.47 -17.86 -16.77
CA SER A 206 -10.33 -19.31 -17.00
C SER A 206 -11.05 -20.15 -15.93
N LEU A 207 -11.09 -19.64 -14.70
CA LEU A 207 -11.76 -20.26 -13.54
C LEU A 207 -13.24 -19.86 -13.40
N LYS A 208 -13.81 -19.13 -14.38
CA LYS A 208 -15.19 -18.61 -14.35
C LYS A 208 -15.51 -17.78 -13.08
N ARG A 209 -14.52 -17.03 -12.59
CA ARG A 209 -14.66 -16.08 -11.48
C ARG A 209 -14.84 -14.67 -11.99
N LEU A 210 -15.51 -13.82 -11.21
CA LEU A 210 -15.60 -12.37 -11.47
C LEU A 210 -14.20 -11.75 -11.56
N PRO A 211 -13.97 -10.70 -12.35
CA PRO A 211 -12.67 -10.05 -12.42
C PRO A 211 -12.25 -9.44 -11.06
N LEU A 212 -10.95 -9.48 -10.78
CA LEU A 212 -10.29 -8.69 -9.74
C LEU A 212 -10.37 -7.20 -10.13
N GLN A 213 -10.81 -6.38 -9.19
CA GLN A 213 -10.89 -4.93 -9.34
C GLN A 213 -9.63 -4.27 -8.75
N GLY A 214 -8.93 -3.48 -9.56
CA GLY A 214 -7.73 -2.75 -9.15
C GLY A 214 -8.04 -1.31 -8.73
N PHE A 215 -7.61 -0.93 -7.53
CA PHE A 215 -7.68 0.43 -6.99
C PHE A 215 -6.27 1.00 -6.95
N TYR A 216 -5.92 1.75 -8.00
CA TYR A 216 -4.57 2.27 -8.18
C TYR A 216 -4.38 3.63 -7.53
N LEU A 217 -3.61 3.66 -6.45
CA LEU A 217 -3.21 4.91 -5.79
C LEU A 217 -2.03 5.54 -6.53
N LYS A 218 -2.07 6.87 -6.64
CA LYS A 218 -0.91 7.64 -7.11
C LYS A 218 0.25 7.50 -6.10
N PRO A 219 1.53 7.54 -6.55
CA PRO A 219 2.66 7.25 -5.65
C PRO A 219 2.80 8.21 -4.46
N THR A 220 2.32 9.44 -4.60
CA THR A 220 2.33 10.45 -3.52
C THR A 220 1.01 10.49 -2.78
N TYR A 221 0.20 9.42 -2.79
CA TYR A 221 -0.99 9.32 -1.95
C TYR A 221 -0.62 9.70 -0.50
N PRO A 222 -1.40 10.53 0.21
CA PRO A 222 -2.71 11.07 -0.20
C PRO A 222 -2.66 12.36 -1.04
N LEU A 223 -1.52 12.94 -1.39
CA LEU A 223 -1.49 14.13 -2.26
C LEU A 223 -1.95 13.87 -3.70
N GLY A 224 -1.68 12.69 -4.24
CA GLY A 224 -2.10 12.36 -5.60
C GLY A 224 -1.46 13.21 -6.71
N LEU A 225 -0.19 13.57 -6.55
CA LEU A 225 0.62 14.40 -7.45
C LEU A 225 1.64 13.57 -8.24
N GLN A 226 2.22 14.18 -9.27
CA GLN A 226 3.19 13.55 -10.18
C GLN A 226 4.53 13.30 -9.47
N PHE A 227 4.80 12.04 -9.12
CA PHE A 227 6.00 11.65 -8.36
C PHE A 227 7.32 11.84 -9.13
N ASP A 228 7.29 11.76 -10.46
CA ASP A 228 8.46 11.92 -11.33
C ASP A 228 9.22 13.23 -11.09
N TYR A 229 8.54 14.25 -10.56
CA TYR A 229 9.16 15.50 -10.15
C TYR A 229 10.22 15.27 -9.07
N LEU A 230 9.93 14.50 -7.99
CA LEU A 230 10.87 14.26 -6.90
C LEU A 230 12.10 13.46 -7.35
N LEU A 231 11.91 12.49 -8.26
CA LEU A 231 13.00 11.66 -8.77
C LEU A 231 13.99 12.43 -9.66
N LYS A 232 13.55 13.53 -10.27
CA LYS A 232 14.37 14.35 -11.17
C LYS A 232 15.08 15.50 -10.45
N HIS A 233 14.80 15.72 -9.15
CA HIS A 233 15.40 16.78 -8.37
C HIS A 233 16.50 16.22 -7.45
N PRO A 234 17.79 16.47 -7.75
CA PRO A 234 18.93 15.88 -7.03
C PRO A 234 18.99 16.28 -5.54
N GLU A 235 18.25 17.31 -5.15
CA GLU A 235 18.13 17.74 -3.76
C GLU A 235 17.39 16.72 -2.89
N VAL A 236 16.44 15.95 -3.45
CA VAL A 236 15.68 14.91 -2.71
C VAL A 236 16.56 13.71 -2.36
N GLU A 237 17.48 13.33 -3.25
CA GLU A 237 18.44 12.25 -2.98
C GLU A 237 19.54 12.68 -2.01
N LYS A 238 19.80 13.99 -1.91
CA LYS A 238 20.87 14.58 -1.11
C LYS A 238 20.39 15.04 0.27
N TYR A 239 19.12 15.46 0.39
CA TYR A 239 18.56 16.11 1.57
C TYR A 239 17.04 15.86 1.69
N GLY A 240 16.59 15.30 2.83
CA GLY A 240 15.19 15.40 3.24
C GLY A 240 14.45 14.08 3.48
N LEU A 241 13.22 14.20 3.97
CA LEU A 241 12.26 13.12 4.12
C LEU A 241 11.86 12.60 2.74
N THR A 242 11.98 11.29 2.51
CA THR A 242 11.56 10.65 1.25
C THR A 242 10.29 9.84 1.48
N PRO A 243 9.26 9.96 0.62
CA PRO A 243 8.01 9.18 0.73
C PRO A 243 8.12 7.76 0.10
N TYR A 244 9.34 7.24 -0.03
CA TYR A 244 9.66 6.10 -0.91
C TYR A 244 9.90 4.79 -0.12
N LYS A 245 9.94 3.61 -0.78
CA LYS A 245 10.24 2.25 -0.21
C LYS A 245 11.71 2.00 0.13
N ALA A 246 12.05 1.25 1.19
CA ALA A 246 13.43 1.17 1.72
C ALA A 246 14.47 0.46 0.87
N GLY A 247 14.01 -0.18 -0.20
CA GLY A 247 14.88 -0.78 -1.20
C GLY A 247 15.50 0.20 -2.21
N SER A 248 15.18 1.50 -2.19
CA SER A 248 15.98 2.47 -2.97
C SER A 248 17.31 2.73 -2.26
N ASN A 249 18.36 2.06 -2.75
CA ASN A 249 19.78 2.33 -2.55
C ASN A 249 20.10 3.51 -1.60
N LYS A 250 20.44 3.20 -0.35
CA LYS A 250 21.09 4.12 0.61
C LYS A 250 20.24 5.28 1.15
N LEU A 251 18.92 5.26 0.93
CA LEU A 251 18.00 6.32 1.43
C LEU A 251 17.29 5.95 2.74
N GLN A 252 17.77 4.95 3.48
CA GLN A 252 17.11 4.50 4.72
C GLN A 252 17.12 5.55 5.84
N ASN A 253 18.15 6.41 5.88
CA ASN A 253 18.30 7.46 6.89
C ASN A 253 17.35 8.64 6.68
N PHE A 254 16.68 8.68 5.53
CA PHE A 254 15.79 9.76 5.09
C PHE A 254 14.31 9.39 5.27
N ARG A 255 14.02 8.57 6.28
CA ARG A 255 12.71 7.96 6.53
C ARG A 255 12.33 8.01 7.99
N VAL A 256 11.04 7.95 8.22
CA VAL A 256 10.48 7.69 9.55
C VAL A 256 10.17 6.20 9.65
N VAL A 257 10.98 5.49 10.42
CA VAL A 257 10.76 4.09 10.79
C VAL A 257 10.14 4.06 12.17
N LEU A 258 8.97 3.44 12.29
CA LEU A 258 8.21 3.39 13.53
C LEU A 258 8.99 2.61 14.60
N GLY A 259 9.13 3.22 15.80
CA GLY A 259 9.90 2.66 16.91
C GLY A 259 11.42 2.72 16.75
N LYS A 260 11.94 3.43 15.73
CA LYS A 260 13.38 3.67 15.55
C LYS A 260 13.72 5.14 15.34
N THR A 261 12.95 5.86 14.53
CA THR A 261 13.17 7.30 14.28
C THR A 261 12.51 8.11 15.40
N SER A 262 13.30 8.88 16.15
CA SER A 262 12.81 9.78 17.21
C SER A 262 12.19 11.06 16.64
N LEU A 263 11.36 11.75 17.45
CA LEU A 263 10.76 13.04 17.04
C LEU A 263 11.80 14.10 16.66
N ASN A 264 12.94 14.16 17.36
CA ASN A 264 14.02 15.09 17.02
C ASN A 264 14.60 14.80 15.62
N GLN A 265 14.78 13.52 15.27
CA GLN A 265 15.24 13.13 13.94
C GLN A 265 14.20 13.47 12.87
N ILE A 266 12.90 13.33 13.16
CA ILE A 266 11.84 13.78 12.24
C ILE A 266 11.93 15.30 12.04
N GLU A 267 12.13 16.07 13.10
CA GLU A 267 12.27 17.52 13.02
C GLU A 267 13.46 17.93 12.14
N GLU A 268 14.61 17.26 12.30
CA GLU A 268 15.79 17.45 11.44
C GLU A 268 15.52 17.09 9.98
N LEU A 269 14.82 15.97 9.74
CA LEU A 269 14.41 15.57 8.39
C LEU A 269 13.49 16.61 7.76
N ILE A 270 12.50 17.12 8.49
CA ILE A 270 11.59 18.18 8.00
C ILE A 270 12.37 19.44 7.66
N LYS A 271 13.27 19.91 8.55
CA LYS A 271 14.08 21.12 8.33
C LYS A 271 15.00 21.01 7.11
N SER A 272 15.49 19.82 6.82
CA SER A 272 16.37 19.55 5.68
C SER A 272 15.64 19.13 4.41
N SER A 273 14.30 19.01 4.44
CA SER A 273 13.51 18.56 3.29
C SER A 273 13.31 19.66 2.26
N PHE A 274 13.47 19.30 0.98
CA PHE A 274 12.99 20.12 -0.11
C PHE A 274 11.45 20.23 -0.06
N CYS A 275 10.95 21.44 0.19
CA CYS A 275 9.53 21.73 0.30
C CYS A 275 9.12 22.74 -0.77
N PRO A 276 8.66 22.29 -1.96
CA PRO A 276 8.24 23.23 -2.99
C PRO A 276 7.05 24.06 -2.49
N ALA A 277 7.09 25.37 -2.76
CA ALA A 277 6.01 26.29 -2.41
C ALA A 277 4.76 26.09 -3.29
N ASP A 278 4.94 25.58 -4.51
CA ASP A 278 3.85 25.22 -5.40
C ASP A 278 3.13 23.97 -4.87
N ILE A 279 1.87 24.14 -4.47
CA ILE A 279 1.03 23.10 -3.88
C ILE A 279 0.64 21.99 -4.87
N THR A 280 0.87 22.20 -6.17
CA THR A 280 0.65 21.20 -7.21
C THR A 280 1.83 20.25 -7.38
N LEU A 281 2.96 20.55 -6.71
CA LEU A 281 4.14 19.70 -6.69
C LEU A 281 4.14 18.80 -5.44
N PRO A 282 4.67 17.57 -5.57
CA PRO A 282 4.76 16.63 -4.45
C PRO A 282 5.63 17.17 -3.32
N ASN A 283 5.22 16.93 -2.07
CA ASN A 283 5.88 17.45 -0.89
C ASN A 283 5.81 16.42 0.26
N ALA A 284 6.96 15.85 0.63
CA ALA A 284 7.02 14.78 1.63
C ALA A 284 6.60 15.23 3.04
N VAL A 285 6.87 16.49 3.41
CA VAL A 285 6.43 17.06 4.70
C VAL A 285 4.92 17.20 4.74
N ARG A 286 4.30 17.58 3.61
CA ARG A 286 2.85 17.60 3.46
C ARG A 286 2.26 16.18 3.48
N GLU A 287 2.88 15.19 2.84
CA GLU A 287 2.44 13.79 2.95
C GLU A 287 2.47 13.28 4.40
N LEU A 288 3.52 13.62 5.15
CA LEU A 288 3.62 13.25 6.56
C LEU A 288 2.52 13.91 7.40
N TYR A 289 2.23 15.18 7.14
CA TYR A 289 1.10 15.89 7.77
C TYR A 289 -0.24 15.20 7.48
N LEU A 290 -0.50 14.85 6.22
CA LEU A 290 -1.75 14.18 5.83
C LEU A 290 -1.84 12.77 6.42
N THR A 291 -0.71 12.06 6.58
CA THR A 291 -0.67 10.79 7.31
C THR A 291 -1.06 10.97 8.78
N GLY A 292 -0.61 12.07 9.42
CA GLY A 292 -1.06 12.44 10.77
C GLY A 292 -2.54 12.82 10.84
N LEU A 293 -3.10 13.45 9.79
CA LEU A 293 -4.53 13.76 9.72
C LEU A 293 -5.38 12.50 9.54
N LEU A 294 -4.95 11.55 8.71
CA LEU A 294 -5.57 10.23 8.60
C LEU A 294 -5.58 9.49 9.94
N ALA A 295 -4.46 9.51 10.67
CA ALA A 295 -4.38 8.93 12.01
C ALA A 295 -5.37 9.60 12.99
N LYS A 296 -5.43 10.94 13.00
CA LYS A 296 -6.39 11.72 13.79
C LYS A 296 -7.83 11.34 13.44
N ALA A 297 -8.17 11.28 12.16
CA ALA A 297 -9.50 10.94 11.67
C ALA A 297 -9.95 9.56 12.15
N LEU A 298 -9.05 8.56 12.11
CA LEU A 298 -9.34 7.21 12.61
C LEU A 298 -9.54 7.17 14.13
N ILE A 299 -8.67 7.83 14.90
CA ILE A 299 -8.80 7.89 16.37
C ILE A 299 -10.10 8.57 16.79
N THR A 300 -10.42 9.70 16.15
CA THR A 300 -11.60 10.52 16.48
C THR A 300 -12.89 10.04 15.84
N LYS A 301 -12.81 9.10 14.88
CA LYS A 301 -13.90 8.67 14.00
C LYS A 301 -14.53 9.81 13.17
N ASP A 302 -13.77 10.86 12.93
CA ASP A 302 -14.21 12.00 12.11
C ASP A 302 -13.53 11.96 10.75
N LEU A 303 -14.10 11.18 9.82
CA LEU A 303 -13.65 11.13 8.44
C LEU A 303 -13.92 12.43 7.68
N GLY A 304 -14.74 13.33 8.23
CA GLY A 304 -14.97 14.68 7.67
C GLY A 304 -13.70 15.53 7.67
N LEU A 305 -12.71 15.22 8.51
CA LEU A 305 -11.39 15.83 8.48
C LEU A 305 -10.67 15.65 7.14
N LEU A 306 -10.94 14.55 6.44
CA LEU A 306 -10.37 14.23 5.12
C LEU A 306 -11.09 14.96 3.99
N ALA A 307 -12.26 15.55 4.26
CA ALA A 307 -13.12 16.11 3.23
C ALA A 307 -12.72 17.53 2.78
N ASN A 308 -11.90 18.22 3.57
CA ASN A 308 -11.53 19.63 3.40
C ASN A 308 -10.09 19.82 2.86
N GLU A 309 -9.47 18.78 2.32
CA GLU A 309 -8.01 18.75 2.10
C GLU A 309 -7.49 19.47 0.86
N SER A 310 -8.36 19.91 -0.05
CA SER A 310 -7.96 20.59 -1.29
C SER A 310 -7.37 22.00 -1.10
N ASN A 311 -7.48 22.59 0.11
CA ASN A 311 -7.14 24.00 0.37
C ASN A 311 -6.03 24.23 1.42
N PHE A 312 -5.30 23.20 1.86
CA PHE A 312 -4.25 23.42 2.87
C PHE A 312 -3.02 24.11 2.27
N ASN A 313 -2.72 25.31 2.78
CA ASN A 313 -1.38 25.86 2.76
C ASN A 313 -0.39 24.87 3.38
N LEU A 314 0.88 24.96 2.98
CA LEU A 314 1.95 24.14 3.57
C LEU A 314 1.95 24.32 5.10
N PRO A 315 1.74 23.23 5.88
CA PRO A 315 1.77 23.33 7.33
C PRO A 315 3.17 23.73 7.79
N SER A 316 3.26 24.45 8.90
CA SER A 316 4.57 24.69 9.50
C SER A 316 5.17 23.35 9.96
N GLY A 317 6.51 23.21 9.92
CA GLY A 317 7.17 21.99 10.39
C GLY A 317 6.77 21.63 11.83
N ASN A 318 6.55 22.64 12.68
CA ASN A 318 6.08 22.45 14.06
C ASN A 318 4.67 21.85 14.13
N ASP A 319 3.77 22.24 13.23
CA ASP A 319 2.42 21.66 13.17
C ASP A 319 2.47 20.20 12.74
N VAL A 320 3.36 19.86 11.79
CA VAL A 320 3.58 18.47 11.38
C VAL A 320 4.10 17.64 12.55
N ILE A 321 5.12 18.11 13.27
CA ILE A 321 5.67 17.40 14.43
C ILE A 321 4.61 17.20 15.51
N ARG A 322 3.87 18.25 15.89
CA ARG A 322 2.80 18.13 16.90
C ARG A 322 1.74 17.12 16.50
N LEU A 323 1.37 17.08 15.22
CA LEU A 323 0.37 16.17 14.71
C LEU A 323 0.87 14.72 14.72
N VAL A 324 2.08 14.48 14.21
CA VAL A 324 2.72 13.15 14.20
C VAL A 324 2.96 12.66 15.62
N GLN A 325 3.43 13.53 16.51
CA GLN A 325 3.60 13.20 17.92
C GLN A 325 2.27 12.74 18.54
N LYS A 326 1.25 13.59 18.48
CA LYS A 326 -0.02 13.38 19.18
C LYS A 326 -0.84 12.21 18.64
N TYR A 327 -0.82 11.99 17.32
CA TYR A 327 -1.73 11.03 16.69
C TYR A 327 -1.02 9.79 16.15
N ILE A 328 0.32 9.77 16.11
CA ILE A 328 1.09 8.58 15.69
C ILE A 328 1.99 8.07 16.80
N PHE A 329 2.90 8.89 17.32
CA PHE A 329 3.92 8.42 18.28
C PHE A 329 3.34 8.14 19.66
N GLU A 330 2.61 9.08 20.26
CA GLU A 330 2.00 8.89 21.58
C GLU A 330 1.02 7.70 21.60
N PRO A 331 0.08 7.55 20.63
CA PRO A 331 -0.85 6.42 20.63
C PRO A 331 -0.22 5.06 20.31
N LEU A 332 0.98 5.06 19.71
CA LEU A 332 1.77 3.85 19.46
C LEU A 332 2.90 3.67 20.50
N GLU A 333 2.99 4.53 21.52
CA GLU A 333 4.01 4.53 22.56
C GLU A 333 5.45 4.36 22.01
N LEU A 334 5.80 5.21 21.03
CA LEU A 334 7.08 5.18 20.29
C LEU A 334 8.13 6.17 20.81
#